data_AF-A0A255TSF2-F1
#
_entry.id   AF-A0A255TSF2-F1
#
_cell.length_a   1.000
_cell.length_b   1.000
_cell.length_c   1.000
_cell.angle_alpha   90.00
_cell.angle_beta   90.00
_cell.angle_gamma   90.00
#
_symmetry.space_group_name_H-M   'P 1'
#
loop_
_entity.id
_entity.type
_entity.pdbx_description
1 polymer ?
#
loop_
_entity_poly.entity_id
_entity_poly.type
_entity_poly.pdbx_seq_one_letter_code
_entity_poly.pdbx_strand_id
1 'polypeptide(L)'
;MKLIFKKNEADDVEVTMFKGTAEKPFSYIEMIKALLTGEVLDCDFDESISKEEQAQINDVLKEIETTAIETSEEDTGTEPDKT
;
A
#
# COMPACT_ATOMS: atom_id res chain seq x y z
N MET A 1 8.20 -0.11 2.54
CA MET A 1 7.21 -0.21 3.64
C MET A 1 6.83 -1.66 3.82
N LYS A 2 6.44 -2.10 5.03
CA LYS A 2 5.90 -3.45 5.24
C LYS A 2 4.54 -3.40 5.94
N LEU A 3 3.58 -4.16 5.44
CA LEU A 3 2.25 -4.35 6.03
C LEU A 3 2.12 -5.78 6.56
N ILE A 4 1.65 -5.93 7.79
CA ILE A 4 1.34 -7.25 8.38
C ILE A 4 -0.15 -7.31 8.65
N PHE A 5 -0.85 -8.24 8.00
CA PHE A 5 -2.28 -8.45 8.16
C PHE A 5 -2.55 -9.58 9.14
N LYS A 6 -3.48 -9.36 10.06
CA LYS A 6 -3.87 -10.33 11.09
C LYS A 6 -5.34 -10.14 11.45
N LYS A 7 -6.06 -11.22 11.79
CA LYS A 7 -7.39 -11.08 12.37
C LYS A 7 -7.35 -10.78 13.86
N ASN A 8 -8.21 -9.88 14.31
CA ASN A 8 -8.41 -9.63 15.74
C ASN A 8 -9.42 -10.61 16.35
N GLU A 9 -9.75 -10.44 17.63
CA GLU A 9 -10.68 -11.30 18.35
C GLU A 9 -12.12 -11.27 17.80
N ALA A 10 -12.46 -10.25 16.99
CA ALA A 10 -13.75 -10.11 16.33
C ALA A 10 -13.79 -10.69 14.90
N ASP A 11 -12.73 -11.38 14.47
CA ASP A 11 -12.52 -11.88 13.10
C ASP A 11 -12.36 -10.76 12.04
N ASP A 12 -12.16 -9.51 12.46
CA ASP A 12 -11.86 -8.38 11.57
C ASP A 12 -10.37 -8.36 11.21
N VAL A 13 -10.06 -8.00 9.96
CA VAL A 13 -8.68 -7.84 9.49
C VAL A 13 -8.10 -6.52 10.00
N GLU A 14 -7.07 -6.63 10.84
CA GLU A 14 -6.22 -5.53 11.27
C GLU A 14 -4.90 -5.54 10.50
N VAL A 15 -4.33 -4.35 10.29
CA VAL A 15 -3.07 -4.16 9.59
C VAL A 15 -2.10 -3.36 10.44
N THR A 16 -0.91 -3.92 10.61
CA THR A 16 0.22 -3.28 11.27
C THR A 16 1.20 -2.79 10.21
N MET A 17 1.59 -1.52 10.28
CA MET A 17 2.49 -0.91 9.30
C MET A 17 3.88 -0.71 9.91
N PHE A 18 4.91 -1.12 9.17
CA PHE A 18 6.30 -0.88 9.50
C PHE A 18 6.95 0.03 8.45
N LYS A 19 7.55 1.11 8.93
CA LYS A 19 8.39 2.00 8.11
C LYS A 19 9.82 1.92 8.63
N GLY A 20 10.64 1.12 7.94
CA GLY A 20 11.94 0.70 8.47
C GLY A 20 11.74 -0.23 9.68
N THR A 21 12.31 0.11 10.83
CA THR A 21 12.16 -0.64 12.09
C THR A 21 11.05 -0.10 12.99
N ALA A 22 10.39 0.99 12.60
CA ALA A 22 9.35 1.63 13.41
C ALA A 22 7.97 1.06 13.06
N GLU A 23 7.31 0.53 14.09
CA GLU A 23 5.89 0.19 14.05
C GLU A 23 5.04 1.46 14.12
N LYS A 24 4.01 1.54 13.28
CA LYS A 24 3.05 2.64 13.25
C LYS A 24 1.63 2.13 13.01
N PRO A 25 0.62 2.87 13.50
CA PRO A 25 -0.75 2.68 13.05
C PRO A 25 -0.82 2.82 11.53
N PHE A 26 -1.52 1.90 10.89
CA PHE A 26 -1.66 1.92 9.45
C PHE A 26 -2.35 3.20 8.95
N SER A 27 -1.83 3.73 7.84
CA SER A 27 -2.38 4.92 7.18
C SER A 27 -2.29 4.77 5.67
N TYR A 28 -3.45 4.76 5.01
CA TYR A 28 -3.53 4.80 3.54
C TYR A 28 -2.78 6.01 2.96
N ILE A 29 -2.77 7.15 3.66
CA ILE A 29 -2.05 8.35 3.21
C ILE A 29 -0.53 8.12 3.25
N GLU A 30 0.01 7.51 4.32
CA GLU A 30 1.45 7.20 4.38
C GLU A 30 1.84 6.14 3.33
N MET A 31 0.96 5.15 3.10
CA MET A 31 1.17 4.11 2.10
C MET A 31 1.24 4.69 0.68
N ILE A 32 0.24 5.48 0.27
CA ILE A 32 0.21 6.11 -1.06
C ILE A 32 1.41 7.04 -1.25
N LYS A 33 1.77 7.84 -0.23
CA LYS A 33 2.98 8.68 -0.29
C LYS A 33 4.25 7.86 -0.51
N ALA A 34 4.37 6.70 0.14
CA ALA A 34 5.51 5.80 -0.04
C ALA A 34 5.56 5.27 -1.49
N LEU A 35 4.44 4.80 -2.01
CA LEU A 35 4.32 4.30 -3.39
C LEU A 35 4.66 5.37 -4.43
N LEU A 36 4.16 6.60 -4.26
CA LEU A 36 4.48 7.73 -5.15
C LEU A 36 5.97 8.12 -5.12
N THR A 37 6.71 7.78 -4.05
CA THR A 37 8.17 7.96 -3.98
C THR A 37 8.96 6.78 -4.51
N GLY A 38 8.29 5.75 -5.06
CA GLY A 38 8.92 4.52 -5.53
C GLY A 38 9.36 3.58 -4.41
N GLU A 39 8.87 3.77 -3.18
CA GLU A 39 9.15 2.85 -2.07
C GLU A 39 8.38 1.55 -2.29
N VAL A 40 9.07 0.40 -2.28
CA VAL A 40 8.46 -0.92 -2.43
C VAL A 40 7.58 -1.22 -1.21
N LEU A 41 6.38 -1.75 -1.46
CA LEU A 41 5.47 -2.25 -0.45
C LEU A 41 5.64 -3.77 -0.31
N ASP A 42 6.01 -4.19 0.90
CA ASP A 42 6.09 -5.59 1.30
C ASP A 42 4.85 -5.96 2.11
N CYS A 43 4.39 -7.20 2.00
CA CYS A 43 3.24 -7.69 2.75
C CYS A 43 3.51 -9.06 3.36
N ASP A 44 3.09 -9.22 4.62
CA ASP A 44 3.07 -10.50 5.32
C ASP A 44 1.68 -10.76 5.92
N PHE A 45 1.39 -12.03 6.12
CA PHE A 45 0.11 -12.49 6.64
C PHE A 45 0.34 -13.37 7.86
N ASP A 46 -0.37 -13.08 8.93
CA ASP A 46 -0.50 -13.98 10.07
C ASP A 46 -1.28 -15.25 9.66
N GLU A 47 -1.07 -16.34 10.38
CA GLU A 47 -1.75 -17.63 10.12
C GLU A 47 -3.29 -17.53 10.19
N SER A 48 -3.82 -16.50 10.87
CA SER A 48 -5.24 -16.19 10.92
C SER A 48 -5.86 -15.72 9.61
N ILE A 49 -5.05 -15.28 8.62
CA ILE A 49 -5.56 -14.86 7.31
C ILE A 49 -5.64 -16.08 6.37
N SER A 50 -6.84 -16.37 5.88
CA SER A 50 -7.05 -17.46 4.93
C SER A 50 -6.42 -17.17 3.57
N LYS A 51 -6.11 -18.22 2.78
CA LYS A 51 -5.54 -18.05 1.43
C LYS A 51 -6.42 -17.23 0.49
N GLU A 52 -7.74 -17.30 0.67
CA GLU A 52 -8.69 -16.52 -0.13
C GLU A 52 -8.60 -15.03 0.22
N GLU A 53 -8.58 -14.70 1.52
CA GLU A 53 -8.37 -13.32 1.99
C GLU A 53 -7.01 -12.78 1.55
N GLN A 54 -5.95 -13.59 1.63
CA GLN A 54 -4.62 -13.22 1.11
C GLN A 54 -4.67 -12.86 -0.37
N ALA A 55 -5.38 -13.65 -1.20
CA ALA A 55 -5.52 -13.37 -2.62
C ALA A 55 -6.24 -12.02 -2.86
N GLN A 56 -7.37 -11.80 -2.18
CA GLN A 56 -8.14 -10.56 -2.29
C GLN A 56 -7.32 -9.32 -1.84
N ILE A 57 -6.59 -9.43 -0.73
CA ILE A 57 -5.73 -8.35 -0.24
C ILE A 57 -4.62 -8.05 -1.26
N ASN A 58 -3.98 -9.08 -1.80
CA ASN A 58 -2.93 -8.90 -2.81
C ASN A 58 -3.45 -8.25 -4.09
N ASP A 59 -4.65 -8.62 -4.54
CA ASP A 59 -5.28 -8.00 -5.71
C ASP A 59 -5.52 -6.50 -5.47
N VAL A 60 -6.04 -6.13 -4.29
CA VAL A 60 -6.25 -4.71 -3.92
C VAL A 60 -4.92 -3.95 -3.85
N LEU A 61 -3.89 -4.52 -3.21
CA LEU A 61 -2.57 -3.86 -3.12
C LEU A 61 -1.97 -3.63 -4.50
N LYS A 62 -2.09 -4.61 -5.40
CA LYS A 62 -1.59 -4.51 -6.77
C LYS A 62 -2.33 -3.45 -7.58
N GLU A 63 -3.65 -3.33 -7.43
CA GLU A 63 -4.41 -2.25 -8.06
C GLU A 63 -3.93 -0.87 -7.58
N ILE A 64 -3.71 -0.71 -6.27
CA ILE A 64 -3.21 0.54 -5.69
C ILE A 64 -1.80 0.87 -6.22
N GLU A 65 -0.90 -0.10 -6.27
CA GLU A 65 0.44 0.08 -6.84
C GLU A 65 0.38 0.51 -8.30
N THR A 66 -0.46 -0.15 -9.10
CA THR A 66 -0.65 0.17 -10.52
C THR A 66 -1.14 1.60 -10.70
N THR A 67 -2.17 2.01 -9.97
CA THR A 67 -2.71 3.37 -10.02
C THR A 67 -1.69 4.42 -9.58
N ALA A 68 -0.90 4.12 -8.53
CA ALA A 68 0.12 5.05 -8.05
C ALA A 68 1.24 5.26 -9.07
N ILE A 69 1.63 4.22 -9.82
CA ILE A 69 2.63 4.29 -10.88
C ILE A 69 2.09 5.10 -12.07
N GLU A 70 0.89 4.80 -12.56
CA GLU A 70 0.27 5.52 -13.68
C GLU A 70 0.17 7.02 -13.41
N THR A 71 -0.18 7.40 -12.17
CA THR A 71 -0.27 8.81 -11.75
C THR A 71 1.09 9.53 -11.79
N SER A 72 2.20 8.80 -11.64
CA SER A 72 3.56 9.40 -11.65
C SER A 72 4.11 9.65 -13.05
N GLU A 73 3.54 9.02 -14.09
CA GLU A 73 4.01 9.16 -15.48
C GLU A 73 3.33 10.32 -16.24
N GLU A 74 2.19 10.83 -15.76
CA GLU A 74 1.46 11.93 -16.41
C GLU A 74 2.02 13.35 -16.13
N ASP A 75 2.98 13.52 -15.22
CA ASP A 75 3.59 14.83 -14.92
C ASP A 75 4.86 15.12 -15.76
N THR A 76 4.84 14.77 -17.05
CA THR A 76 5.84 15.25 -18.02
C THR A 76 5.35 16.51 -18.75
N GLY A 77 5.29 17.62 -18.00
CA GLY A 77 5.52 18.98 -18.48
C GLY A 77 4.72 19.44 -19.71
N THR A 78 3.50 19.92 -19.50
CA THR A 78 2.94 20.93 -20.42
C THR A 78 3.50 22.29 -20.01
N GLU A 79 4.53 22.75 -20.72
CA GLU A 79 5.09 24.09 -20.59
C GLU A 79 4.00 25.15 -20.89
N PRO A 80 3.86 26.21 -20.07
CA PRO A 80 2.82 27.20 -20.28
C PRO A 80 3.15 28.06 -21.50
N ASP A 81 2.27 27.99 -22.50
CA ASP A 81 2.20 28.90 -23.64
C ASP A 81 2.31 30.36 -23.14
N LYS A 82 3.44 31.00 -23.45
CA LYS A 82 3.62 32.44 -23.29
C LYS A 82 3.66 33.08 -24.67
N THR A 83 2.69 33.96 -24.82
CA THR A 83 2.30 34.81 -25.95
C THR A 83 3.41 35.72 -26.47
#